data_AF-A0A524FWM4-F1
#
_entry.id   AF-A0A524FWM4-F1
#
_cell.length_a   1.000
_cell.length_b   1.000
_cell.length_c   1.000
_cell.angle_alpha   90.00
_cell.angle_beta   90.00
_cell.angle_gamma   90.00
#
_symmetry.space_group_name_H-M   'P 1'
#
loop_
_entity.id
_entity.type
_entity.pdbx_description
1 polymer ?
#
loop_
_entity_poly.entity_id
_entity_poly.type
_entity_poly.pdbx_seq_one_letter_code
_entity_poly.pdbx_strand_id
1 'polypeptide(L)'
;MLDPIQIINNWVLTIIYLFLGYIALIYFEKIAGFPGMLDKEINMNKRVLIPFFFGLIFGISAILFDLFNPIKVPQLPFPISIPYWIFLGITDEIFWRLFLLTFLIWLISYKLLNDNRQEQVFWGVAIFESIIYIIIQLILFSSFVGIITFLVLLQIIIISGGYIIIACYCYRKGGFLAVLVLRLTQYTVYHIIYGSLTFIL
;
A
#
# COMPACT_ATOMS: atom_id res chain seq x y z
N MET A 1 12.17 6.43 22.51
CA MET A 1 10.77 6.58 22.98
C MET A 1 10.17 7.70 22.15
N LEU A 2 9.03 7.49 21.48
CA LEU A 2 8.40 8.55 20.68
C LEU A 2 7.97 9.69 21.62
N ASP A 3 8.20 10.93 21.20
CA ASP A 3 7.72 12.12 21.92
C ASP A 3 6.17 12.06 22.00
N PRO A 4 5.55 12.35 23.17
CA PRO A 4 4.10 12.51 23.28
C PRO A 4 3.44 13.31 22.14
N ILE A 5 4.10 14.36 21.64
CA ILE A 5 3.61 15.17 20.52
C ILE A 5 3.54 14.33 19.23
N GLN A 6 4.54 13.49 18.98
CA GLN A 6 4.59 12.63 17.80
C GLN A 6 3.51 11.54 17.85
N ILE A 7 3.22 11.01 19.05
CA ILE A 7 2.12 10.06 19.25
C ILE A 7 0.79 10.72 18.92
N ILE A 8 0.53 11.93 19.44
CA ILE A 8 -0.69 12.69 19.15
C ILE A 8 -0.82 12.94 17.65
N ASN A 9 0.25 13.39 17.00
CA ASN A 9 0.25 13.65 15.56
C ASN A 9 -0.10 12.40 14.75
N ASN A 10 0.43 11.23 15.11
CA ASN A 10 0.13 9.98 14.41
C ASN A 10 -1.35 9.57 14.56
N TRP A 11 -1.94 9.74 15.74
CA TRP A 11 -3.36 9.45 15.96
C TRP A 11 -4.27 10.41 15.21
N VAL A 12 -3.95 11.71 15.21
CA VAL A 12 -4.69 12.72 14.45
C VAL A 12 -4.64 12.42 12.95
N LEU A 13 -3.45 12.11 12.41
CA LEU A 13 -3.29 11.72 11.01
C LEU A 13 -4.09 10.47 10.66
N THR A 14 -4.11 9.46 11.53
CA THR A 14 -4.92 8.26 11.34
C THR A 14 -6.41 8.60 11.23
N ILE A 15 -6.93 9.43 12.14
CA ILE A 15 -8.34 9.85 12.12
C ILE A 15 -8.64 10.59 10.82
N ILE A 16 -7.74 11.46 10.37
CA ILE A 16 -7.87 12.15 9.08
C ILE A 16 -7.93 11.14 7.93
N TYR A 17 -7.03 10.14 7.89
CA TYR A 17 -7.03 9.14 6.83
C TYR A 17 -8.30 8.31 6.80
N LEU A 18 -8.82 7.91 7.97
CA LEU A 18 -10.10 7.21 8.07
C LEU A 18 -11.26 8.07 7.56
N PHE A 19 -11.28 9.36 7.91
CA PHE A 19 -12.30 10.30 7.45
C PHE A 19 -12.25 10.51 5.94
N LEU A 20 -11.05 10.70 5.37
CA LEU A 20 -10.84 10.83 3.93
C LEU A 20 -11.25 9.55 3.19
N GLY A 21 -10.90 8.38 3.72
CA GLY A 21 -11.32 7.09 3.18
C GLY A 21 -12.84 6.92 3.19
N TYR A 22 -13.50 7.33 4.26
CA TYR A 22 -14.97 7.34 4.36
C TYR A 22 -15.61 8.23 3.30
N ILE A 23 -15.08 9.45 3.09
CA ILE A 23 -15.52 10.35 2.01
C ILE A 23 -15.39 9.66 0.65
N ALA A 24 -14.25 9.03 0.39
CA ALA A 24 -14.00 8.39 -0.89
C ALA A 24 -14.91 7.18 -1.16
N LEU A 25 -15.17 6.37 -0.14
CA LEU A 25 -16.12 5.26 -0.21
C LEU A 25 -17.52 5.73 -0.64
N ILE A 26 -17.98 6.87 -0.10
CA ILE A 26 -19.33 7.39 -0.37
C ILE A 26 -19.41 8.10 -1.71
N TYR A 27 -18.39 8.90 -2.06
CA TYR A 27 -18.51 9.85 -3.17
C TYR A 27 -17.69 9.49 -4.41
N PHE A 28 -16.52 8.86 -4.25
CA PHE A 28 -15.55 8.75 -5.34
C PHE A 28 -15.47 7.34 -5.93
N GLU A 29 -15.52 6.29 -5.11
CA GLU A 29 -15.27 4.90 -5.53
C GLU A 29 -16.08 4.51 -6.78
N LYS A 30 -17.41 4.68 -6.72
CA LYS A 30 -18.29 4.33 -7.83
C LYS A 30 -18.10 5.21 -9.06
N ILE A 31 -17.90 6.52 -8.87
CA ILE A 31 -17.72 7.48 -9.99
C ILE A 31 -16.40 7.23 -10.70
N ALA A 32 -15.35 6.87 -9.95
CA ALA A 32 -14.04 6.54 -10.47
C ALA A 32 -13.98 5.15 -11.13
N GLY A 33 -15.11 4.43 -11.20
CA GLY A 33 -15.23 3.14 -11.89
C GLY A 33 -14.65 1.96 -11.11
N PHE A 34 -14.60 2.03 -9.77
CA PHE A 34 -14.16 0.93 -8.93
C PHE A 34 -15.34 0.12 -8.40
N PRO A 35 -15.22 -1.21 -8.32
CA PRO A 35 -16.24 -2.05 -7.71
C PRO A 35 -16.22 -1.89 -6.19
N GLY A 36 -17.41 -1.92 -5.58
CA GLY A 36 -17.53 -1.84 -4.14
C GLY A 36 -16.83 -3.01 -3.43
N MET A 37 -16.41 -2.79 -2.18
CA MET A 37 -15.68 -3.77 -1.36
C MET A 37 -16.32 -5.17 -1.34
N LEU A 38 -17.66 -5.24 -1.26
CA LEU A 38 -18.44 -6.48 -1.19
C LEU A 38 -19.34 -6.69 -2.41
N ASP A 39 -19.00 -6.08 -3.55
CA ASP A 39 -19.71 -6.24 -4.81
C ASP A 39 -19.86 -7.74 -5.17
N LYS A 40 -21.09 -8.20 -5.43
CA LYS A 40 -21.37 -9.61 -5.70
C LYS A 40 -20.98 -10.03 -7.11
N GLU A 41 -20.77 -9.09 -8.02
CA GLU A 41 -20.40 -9.36 -9.41
C GLU A 41 -18.91 -9.73 -9.55
N ILE A 42 -18.11 -9.44 -8.53
CA ILE A 42 -16.67 -9.72 -8.53
C ILE A 42 -16.40 -11.16 -8.05
N ASN A 43 -15.83 -11.97 -8.94
CA ASN A 43 -15.37 -13.32 -8.62
C ASN A 43 -14.30 -13.31 -7.52
N MET A 44 -14.39 -14.27 -6.60
CA MET A 44 -13.45 -14.53 -5.51
C MET A 44 -11.98 -14.59 -5.97
N ASN A 45 -11.71 -15.05 -7.19
CA ASN A 45 -10.35 -15.09 -7.73
C ASN A 45 -9.73 -13.69 -7.84
N LYS A 46 -10.50 -12.70 -8.32
CA LYS A 46 -10.03 -11.31 -8.45
C LYS A 46 -9.99 -10.59 -7.10
N ARG A 47 -10.86 -11.00 -6.17
CA ARG A 47 -10.98 -10.39 -4.84
C ARG A 47 -9.98 -10.93 -3.82
N VAL A 48 -9.59 -12.19 -3.91
CA VAL A 48 -8.78 -12.85 -2.88
C VAL A 48 -7.59 -13.58 -3.48
N LEU A 49 -7.82 -14.53 -4.40
CA LEU A 49 -6.76 -15.44 -4.82
C LEU A 49 -5.61 -14.74 -5.55
N ILE A 50 -5.91 -13.93 -6.56
CA ILE A 50 -4.91 -13.18 -7.34
C ILE A 50 -4.16 -12.18 -6.45
N PRO A 51 -4.83 -11.33 -5.65
CA PRO A 51 -4.14 -10.42 -4.73
C PRO A 51 -3.29 -11.15 -3.69
N PHE A 52 -3.74 -12.29 -3.17
CA PHE A 52 -2.97 -13.12 -2.24
C PHE A 52 -1.66 -13.59 -2.89
N PHE A 53 -1.70 -14.12 -4.12
CA PHE A 53 -0.48 -14.55 -4.81
C PHE A 53 0.47 -13.39 -5.10
N PHE A 54 -0.03 -12.23 -5.52
CA PHE A 54 0.82 -11.05 -5.65
C PHE A 54 1.43 -10.64 -4.31
N GLY A 55 0.67 -10.73 -3.21
CA GLY A 55 1.16 -10.44 -1.87
C GLY A 55 2.29 -11.37 -1.45
N LEU A 56 2.18 -12.67 -1.77
CA LEU A 56 3.26 -13.63 -1.58
C LEU A 56 4.49 -13.27 -2.40
N ILE A 57 4.31 -12.93 -3.68
CA ILE A 57 5.42 -12.56 -4.58
C ILE A 57 6.17 -11.35 -4.02
N PHE A 58 5.46 -10.27 -3.65
CA PHE A 58 6.09 -9.09 -3.08
C PHE A 58 6.72 -9.35 -1.71
N GLY A 59 6.07 -10.13 -0.86
CA GLY A 59 6.59 -10.51 0.45
C GLY A 59 7.90 -11.31 0.35
N ILE A 60 7.91 -12.36 -0.48
CA ILE A 60 9.10 -13.20 -0.71
C ILE A 60 10.20 -12.38 -1.39
N SER A 61 9.86 -11.56 -2.38
CA SER A 61 10.85 -10.70 -3.05
C SER A 61 11.50 -9.71 -2.07
N ALA A 62 10.72 -9.14 -1.14
CA ALA A 62 11.23 -8.27 -0.09
C ALA A 62 12.21 -9.01 0.84
N ILE A 63 11.90 -10.26 1.22
CA ILE A 63 12.83 -11.12 1.99
C ILE A 63 14.13 -11.31 1.21
N LEU A 64 14.05 -11.65 -0.08
CA LEU A 64 15.25 -11.86 -0.90
C LEU A 64 16.12 -10.60 -0.94
N PHE A 65 15.54 -9.43 -1.21
CA PHE A 65 16.28 -8.17 -1.16
C PHE A 65 16.91 -7.93 0.20
N ASP A 66 16.17 -8.14 1.28
CA ASP A 66 16.68 -7.95 2.63
C ASP A 66 17.83 -8.91 2.92
N LEU A 67 17.75 -10.19 2.54
CA LEU A 67 18.85 -11.17 2.71
C LEU A 67 20.15 -10.74 2.03
N PHE A 68 20.08 -10.21 0.81
CA PHE A 68 21.25 -9.74 0.06
C PHE A 68 21.71 -8.33 0.44
N ASN A 69 20.87 -7.53 1.10
CA ASN A 69 21.26 -6.21 1.56
C ASN A 69 22.05 -6.29 2.87
N PRO A 70 23.21 -5.62 2.98
CA PRO A 70 23.96 -5.54 4.24
C PRO A 70 23.25 -4.65 5.28
N ILE A 71 22.47 -3.67 4.82
CA ILE A 71 21.65 -2.79 5.65
C ILE A 71 20.24 -3.37 5.68
N LYS A 72 19.85 -3.93 6.82
CA LYS A 72 18.53 -4.55 7.02
C LYS A 72 17.48 -3.50 7.36
N VAL A 73 16.26 -3.70 6.89
CA VAL A 73 15.13 -2.87 7.32
C VAL A 73 14.75 -3.26 8.76
N PRO A 74 14.60 -2.30 9.69
CA PRO A 74 14.21 -2.60 11.07
C PRO A 74 12.89 -3.37 11.14
N GLN A 75 12.88 -4.45 11.92
CA GLN A 75 11.70 -5.29 12.14
C GLN A 75 11.12 -5.07 13.54
N LEU A 76 9.86 -5.43 13.73
CA LEU A 76 9.21 -5.43 15.04
C LEU A 76 9.17 -6.87 15.60
N PRO A 77 9.42 -7.05 16.90
CA PRO A 77 9.38 -8.38 17.50
C PRO A 77 7.94 -8.90 17.61
N PHE A 78 7.82 -10.22 17.57
CA PHE A 78 6.58 -10.92 17.91
C PHE A 78 6.27 -10.78 19.42
N PRO A 79 4.99 -10.65 19.84
CA PRO A 79 3.77 -10.61 19.03
C PRO A 79 3.36 -9.19 18.58
N ILE A 80 4.11 -8.15 18.94
CA ILE A 80 3.77 -6.74 18.69
C ILE A 80 3.66 -6.44 17.19
N SER A 81 4.45 -7.13 16.37
CA SER A 81 4.41 -7.02 14.91
C SER A 81 3.02 -7.27 14.31
N ILE A 82 2.22 -8.20 14.86
CA ILE A 82 0.90 -8.52 14.30
C ILE A 82 -0.05 -7.31 14.30
N PRO A 83 -0.46 -6.77 15.47
CA PRO A 83 -1.42 -5.67 15.48
C PRO A 83 -0.85 -4.42 14.80
N TYR A 84 0.46 -4.18 14.90
CA TYR A 84 1.10 -3.03 14.27
C TYR A 84 0.98 -3.08 12.73
N TRP A 85 1.42 -4.17 12.11
CA TRP A 85 1.45 -4.25 10.65
C TRP A 85 0.05 -4.41 10.05
N ILE A 86 -0.87 -5.12 10.71
CA ILE A 86 -2.28 -5.16 10.26
C ILE A 86 -2.88 -3.76 10.26
N PHE A 87 -2.73 -3.03 11.36
CA PHE A 87 -3.27 -1.68 11.49
C PHE A 87 -2.66 -0.71 10.47
N LEU A 88 -1.33 -0.72 10.32
CA LEU A 88 -0.63 0.12 9.37
C LEU A 88 -1.02 -0.22 7.93
N GLY A 89 -1.09 -1.51 7.60
CA GLY A 89 -1.47 -1.97 6.27
C GLY A 89 -2.87 -1.52 5.87
N ILE A 90 -3.86 -1.65 6.77
CA ILE A 90 -5.22 -1.16 6.51
C ILE A 90 -5.23 0.35 6.33
N THR A 91 -4.60 1.09 7.25
CA THR A 91 -4.61 2.55 7.26
C THR A 91 -3.94 3.13 6.00
N ASP A 92 -2.82 2.54 5.57
CA ASP A 92 -2.13 2.91 4.33
C ASP A 92 -3.05 2.71 3.12
N GLU A 93 -3.75 1.57 3.03
CA GLU A 93 -4.64 1.32 1.89
C GLU A 93 -5.86 2.23 1.86
N ILE A 94 -6.37 2.61 3.03
CA ILE A 94 -7.45 3.59 3.14
C ILE A 94 -7.00 4.94 2.55
N PHE A 95 -5.81 5.42 2.92
CA PHE A 95 -5.33 6.70 2.39
C PHE A 95 -4.98 6.61 0.90
N TRP A 96 -4.10 5.68 0.52
CA TRP A 96 -3.54 5.62 -0.83
C TRP A 96 -4.57 5.15 -1.86
N ARG A 97 -5.32 4.08 -1.58
CA ARG A 97 -6.17 3.44 -2.60
C ARG A 97 -7.58 3.92 -2.47
N LEU A 98 -8.17 3.79 -1.28
CA LEU A 98 -9.56 4.18 -1.12
C LEU A 98 -9.71 5.68 -1.36
N PHE A 99 -8.89 6.53 -0.75
CA PHE A 99 -8.96 7.98 -0.92
C PHE A 99 -8.19 8.52 -2.14
N LEU A 100 -6.85 8.54 -2.10
CA LEU A 100 -6.05 9.32 -3.05
C LEU A 100 -6.29 8.89 -4.50
N LEU A 101 -6.25 7.59 -4.78
CA LEU A 101 -6.45 7.06 -6.13
C LEU A 101 -7.84 7.40 -6.68
N THR A 102 -8.90 7.13 -5.91
CA THR A 102 -10.27 7.39 -6.36
C THR A 102 -10.55 8.88 -6.49
N PHE A 103 -10.02 9.70 -5.56
CA PHE A 103 -10.14 11.15 -5.60
C PHE A 103 -9.47 11.74 -6.84
N LEU A 104 -8.23 11.32 -7.16
CA LEU A 104 -7.51 11.82 -8.32
C LEU A 104 -8.16 11.40 -9.63
N ILE A 105 -8.67 10.16 -9.72
CA ILE A 105 -9.40 9.72 -10.91
C ILE A 105 -10.72 10.47 -11.04
N TRP A 106 -11.46 10.66 -9.95
CA TRP A 106 -12.67 11.49 -9.95
C TRP A 106 -12.38 12.93 -10.39
N LEU A 107 -11.34 13.54 -9.84
CA LEU A 107 -10.97 14.92 -10.16
C LEU A 107 -10.55 15.05 -11.62
N ILE A 108 -9.65 14.19 -12.09
CA ILE A 108 -9.08 14.32 -13.43
C ILE A 108 -10.04 13.77 -14.49
N SER A 109 -10.54 12.55 -14.34
CA SER A 109 -11.43 11.94 -15.32
C SER A 109 -12.79 12.62 -15.32
N TYR A 110 -13.49 12.61 -14.18
CA TYR A 110 -14.89 13.05 -14.12
C TYR A 110 -15.02 14.57 -14.12
N LYS A 111 -14.24 15.30 -13.31
CA LYS A 111 -14.36 16.77 -13.23
C LYS A 111 -13.65 17.54 -14.34
N LEU A 112 -12.47 17.10 -14.80
CA LEU A 112 -11.70 17.86 -15.81
C LEU A 112 -11.88 17.33 -17.23
N LEU A 113 -12.12 16.03 -17.42
CA LEU A 113 -12.14 15.39 -18.74
C LEU A 113 -13.51 14.83 -19.15
N ASN A 114 -14.57 15.08 -18.37
CA ASN A 114 -15.94 14.59 -18.60
C ASN A 114 -15.99 13.08 -18.85
N ASP A 115 -15.16 12.33 -18.12
CA ASP A 115 -15.05 10.86 -18.08
C ASP A 115 -14.65 10.14 -19.38
N ASN A 116 -14.24 10.88 -20.42
CA ASN A 116 -13.91 10.31 -21.73
C ASN A 116 -12.58 9.51 -21.79
N ARG A 117 -11.76 9.57 -20.73
CA ARG A 117 -10.39 8.99 -20.71
C ARG A 117 -10.04 8.32 -19.38
N GLN A 118 -11.04 7.76 -18.70
CA GLN A 118 -10.87 7.25 -17.34
C GLN A 118 -9.78 6.19 -17.21
N GLU A 119 -9.61 5.31 -18.20
CA GLU A 119 -8.59 4.26 -18.16
C GLU A 119 -7.18 4.84 -18.28
N GLN A 120 -6.96 5.82 -19.17
CA GLN A 120 -5.67 6.50 -19.30
C GLN A 120 -5.34 7.31 -18.03
N VAL A 121 -6.35 7.97 -17.46
CA VAL A 121 -6.22 8.69 -16.19
C VAL A 121 -5.86 7.72 -15.07
N PHE A 122 -6.52 6.57 -14.98
CA PHE A 122 -6.23 5.53 -13.99
C PHE A 122 -4.76 5.12 -14.01
N TRP A 123 -4.21 4.77 -15.19
CA TRP A 123 -2.80 4.38 -15.30
C TRP A 123 -1.85 5.55 -15.02
N GLY A 124 -2.20 6.76 -15.45
CA GLY A 124 -1.43 7.97 -15.13
C GLY A 124 -1.35 8.23 -13.63
N VAL A 125 -2.48 8.12 -12.92
CA VAL A 125 -2.54 8.28 -11.46
C VAL A 125 -1.80 7.14 -10.75
N ALA A 126 -1.93 5.89 -11.19
CA ALA A 126 -1.21 4.76 -10.60
C ALA A 126 0.32 4.95 -10.70
N ILE A 127 0.82 5.40 -11.87
CA ILE A 127 2.24 5.72 -12.07
C ILE A 127 2.66 6.89 -11.17
N PHE A 128 1.84 7.93 -11.08
CA PHE A 128 2.09 9.09 -10.22
C PHE A 128 2.20 8.70 -8.74
N GLU A 129 1.24 7.91 -8.22
CA GLU A 129 1.29 7.40 -6.85
C GLU A 129 2.53 6.54 -6.60
N SER A 130 2.88 5.66 -7.56
CA SER A 130 4.08 4.83 -7.47
C SER A 130 5.35 5.68 -7.34
N ILE A 131 5.48 6.75 -8.14
CA ILE A 131 6.62 7.67 -8.09
C ILE A 131 6.67 8.39 -6.74
N ILE A 132 5.54 8.93 -6.28
CA ILE A 132 5.48 9.60 -4.97
C ILE A 132 5.88 8.63 -3.86
N TYR A 133 5.35 7.41 -3.88
CA TYR A 133 5.64 6.43 -2.85
C TYR A 133 7.12 6.03 -2.86
N ILE A 134 7.74 5.86 -4.04
CA ILE A 134 9.19 5.66 -4.18
C ILE A 134 9.96 6.83 -3.52
N ILE A 135 9.59 8.08 -3.82
CA ILE A 135 10.27 9.26 -3.25
C ILE A 135 10.15 9.28 -1.73
N ILE A 136 8.95 9.03 -1.19
CA ILE A 136 8.73 8.94 0.26
C ILE A 136 9.60 7.85 0.87
N GLN A 137 9.66 6.67 0.27
CA GLN A 137 10.47 5.56 0.78
C GLN A 137 11.98 5.85 0.70
N LEU A 138 12.46 6.55 -0.32
CA LEU A 138 13.86 7.00 -0.40
C LEU A 138 14.20 7.97 0.73
N ILE A 139 13.32 8.95 0.98
CA ILE A 139 13.50 9.93 2.07
C ILE A 139 13.48 9.23 3.43
N LEU A 140 12.50 8.35 3.67
CA LEU A 140 12.39 7.62 4.94
C LEU A 140 13.59 6.70 5.17
N PHE A 141 14.00 5.95 4.15
CA PHE A 141 15.15 5.05 4.26
C PHE A 141 16.43 5.81 4.57
N SER A 142 16.70 6.90 3.83
CA SER A 142 17.90 7.73 4.04
C SER A 142 17.91 8.45 5.40
N SER A 143 16.74 8.81 5.92
CA SER A 143 16.62 9.52 7.19
C SER A 143 16.72 8.61 8.41
N PHE A 144 16.23 7.37 8.31
CA PHE A 144 16.03 6.50 9.48
C PHE A 144 16.75 5.15 9.42
N VAL A 145 17.20 4.70 8.25
CA VAL A 145 17.77 3.36 8.07
C VAL A 145 19.23 3.42 7.68
N GLY A 146 19.56 4.13 6.59
CA GLY A 146 20.94 4.26 6.15
C GLY A 146 21.11 4.70 4.71
N ILE A 147 22.30 4.45 4.17
CA ILE A 147 22.68 4.90 2.81
C ILE A 147 21.94 4.08 1.75
N ILE A 148 21.46 4.76 0.71
CA ILE A 148 20.82 4.13 -0.44
C ILE A 148 21.88 3.51 -1.33
N THR A 149 22.06 2.18 -1.24
CA THR A 149 22.87 1.42 -2.20
C THR A 149 22.08 1.13 -3.47
N PHE A 150 22.74 0.65 -4.51
CA PHE A 150 22.05 0.22 -5.74
C PHE A 150 20.99 -0.86 -5.46
N LEU A 151 21.29 -1.82 -4.58
CA LEU A 151 20.35 -2.90 -4.26
C LEU A 151 19.15 -2.39 -3.45
N VAL A 152 19.35 -1.43 -2.53
CA VAL A 152 18.26 -0.75 -1.81
C VAL A 152 17.40 0.08 -2.78
N LEU A 153 18.01 0.81 -3.71
CA LEU A 153 17.27 1.55 -4.73
C LEU A 153 16.39 0.62 -5.57
N LEU A 154 16.94 -0.51 -6.00
CA LEU A 154 16.20 -1.53 -6.75
C LEU A 154 15.05 -2.12 -5.92
N GLN A 155 15.29 -2.41 -4.64
CA GLN A 155 14.26 -2.86 -3.70
C GLN A 155 13.14 -1.83 -3.59
N ILE A 156 13.44 -0.54 -3.40
CA ILE A 156 12.42 0.51 -3.26
C ILE A 156 11.61 0.65 -4.56
N ILE A 157 12.26 0.65 -5.72
CA ILE A 157 11.56 0.77 -7.01
C ILE A 157 10.63 -0.43 -7.23
N ILE A 158 11.12 -1.66 -7.03
CA ILE A 158 10.37 -2.87 -7.32
C ILE A 158 9.33 -3.15 -6.24
N ILE A 159 9.75 -3.22 -4.97
CA ILE A 159 8.89 -3.62 -3.86
C ILE A 159 7.95 -2.50 -3.43
N SER A 160 8.38 -1.24 -3.46
CA SER A 160 7.49 -0.13 -3.08
C SER A 160 6.73 0.38 -4.30
N GLY A 161 7.42 0.80 -5.36
CA GLY A 161 6.77 1.32 -6.57
C GLY A 161 5.95 0.28 -7.32
N GLY A 162 6.56 -0.85 -7.66
CA GLY A 162 5.87 -1.96 -8.34
C GLY A 162 4.65 -2.46 -7.57
N TYR A 163 4.71 -2.49 -6.23
CA TYR A 163 3.57 -2.83 -5.39
C TYR A 163 2.42 -1.84 -5.55
N ILE A 164 2.68 -0.53 -5.59
CA ILE A 164 1.63 0.48 -5.79
C ILE A 164 0.87 0.21 -7.10
N ILE A 165 1.58 -0.01 -8.20
CA ILE A 165 0.97 -0.30 -9.50
C ILE A 165 0.07 -1.55 -9.42
N ILE A 166 0.56 -2.64 -8.84
CA ILE A 166 -0.20 -3.89 -8.71
C ILE A 166 -1.38 -3.72 -7.77
N ALA A 167 -1.25 -2.93 -6.71
CA ALA A 167 -2.33 -2.61 -5.80
C ALA A 167 -3.44 -1.80 -6.49
N CYS A 168 -3.10 -0.78 -7.27
CA CYS A 168 -4.07 -0.02 -8.08
C CYS A 168 -4.80 -0.96 -9.05
N TYR A 169 -4.08 -1.86 -9.72
CA TYR A 169 -4.67 -2.87 -10.60
C TYR A 169 -5.62 -3.82 -9.85
N CYS A 170 -5.19 -4.36 -8.70
CA CYS A 170 -6.02 -5.25 -7.88
C CYS A 170 -7.27 -4.54 -7.39
N TYR A 171 -7.17 -3.25 -7.03
CA TYR A 171 -8.34 -2.47 -6.65
C TYR A 171 -9.33 -2.35 -7.82
N ARG A 172 -8.82 -1.93 -8.99
CA ARG A 172 -9.61 -1.75 -10.21
C ARG A 172 -10.38 -3.00 -10.62
N LYS A 173 -9.81 -4.20 -10.37
CA LYS A 173 -10.40 -5.48 -10.79
C LYS A 173 -11.15 -6.23 -9.68
N GLY A 174 -10.80 -5.99 -8.42
CA GLY A 174 -11.22 -6.80 -7.28
C GLY A 174 -11.91 -6.05 -6.14
N GLY A 175 -11.90 -4.72 -6.17
CA GLY A 175 -12.46 -3.85 -5.12
C GLY A 175 -11.52 -3.69 -3.94
N PHE A 176 -11.92 -2.92 -2.93
CA PHE A 176 -11.04 -2.54 -1.83
C PHE A 176 -10.50 -3.75 -1.05
N LEU A 177 -11.31 -4.81 -0.89
CA LEU A 177 -10.88 -6.04 -0.23
C LEU A 177 -9.68 -6.71 -0.93
N ALA A 178 -9.60 -6.63 -2.26
CA ALA A 178 -8.49 -7.18 -3.01
C ALA A 178 -7.16 -6.55 -2.59
N VAL A 179 -7.16 -5.24 -2.42
CA VAL A 179 -5.97 -4.51 -2.00
C VAL A 179 -5.59 -4.83 -0.56
N LEU A 180 -6.57 -4.96 0.33
CA LEU A 180 -6.31 -5.39 1.71
C LEU A 180 -5.70 -6.79 1.76
N VAL A 181 -6.22 -7.75 0.98
CA VAL A 181 -5.64 -9.10 0.89
C VAL A 181 -4.20 -9.04 0.39
N LEU A 182 -3.93 -8.27 -0.66
CA LEU A 182 -2.58 -8.05 -1.18
C LEU A 182 -1.64 -7.51 -0.10
N ARG A 183 -2.03 -6.42 0.58
CA ARG A 183 -1.22 -5.75 1.60
C ARG A 183 -0.96 -6.63 2.80
N LEU A 184 -2.01 -7.19 3.36
CA LEU A 184 -1.92 -7.99 4.58
C LEU A 184 -1.14 -9.27 4.33
N THR A 185 -1.22 -9.87 3.14
CA THR A 185 -0.38 -11.01 2.77
C THR A 185 1.09 -10.61 2.71
N GLN A 186 1.41 -9.51 2.01
CA GLN A 186 2.80 -9.02 1.89
C GLN A 186 3.41 -8.68 3.25
N TYR A 187 2.66 -7.97 4.12
CA TYR A 187 3.10 -7.63 5.48
C TYR A 187 3.20 -8.86 6.38
N THR A 188 2.29 -9.81 6.26
CA THR A 188 2.36 -11.05 7.03
C THR A 188 3.63 -11.83 6.69
N VAL A 189 3.93 -11.99 5.41
CA VAL A 189 5.13 -12.72 4.97
C VAL A 189 6.40 -12.00 5.40
N TYR A 190 6.54 -10.71 5.05
CA TYR A 190 7.80 -9.99 5.24
C TYR A 190 8.00 -9.48 6.66
N HIS A 191 7.01 -8.80 7.23
CA HIS A 191 7.19 -8.10 8.51
C HIS A 191 6.81 -8.95 9.72
N ILE A 192 5.80 -9.84 9.59
CA ILE A 192 5.38 -10.68 10.71
C ILE A 192 6.21 -11.96 10.74
N ILE A 193 6.13 -12.81 9.72
CA ILE A 193 6.80 -14.12 9.72
C ILE A 193 8.32 -13.95 9.66
N TYR A 194 8.85 -13.34 8.59
CA TYR A 194 10.30 -13.15 8.46
C TYR A 194 10.87 -12.24 9.54
N GLY A 195 10.20 -11.12 9.83
CA GLY A 195 10.59 -10.25 10.95
C GLY A 195 10.70 -11.01 12.28
N SER A 196 9.75 -11.90 12.62
CA SER A 196 9.85 -12.71 13.84
C SER A 196 11.06 -13.65 13.83
N LEU A 197 11.38 -14.26 12.69
CA LEU A 197 12.54 -15.14 12.56
C LEU A 197 13.86 -14.41 12.80
N THR A 198 13.97 -13.14 12.39
CA THR A 198 15.18 -12.32 12.61
C THR A 198 15.47 -12.00 14.08
N PHE A 199 14.53 -12.21 15.00
CA PHE A 199 14.76 -12.06 16.45
C PHE A 199 15.10 -13.37 17.17
N ILE A 200 14.96 -14.51 16.48
CA ILE A 200 15.15 -15.85 17.06
C ILE A 200 16.50 -16.45 16.61
N LEU A 201 16.98 -16.07 15.42
CA LEU A 201 18.26 -16.50 14.83
C LEU A 201 19.37 -15.48 15.11
#